data_AF-A0A7S3AHM6-F1
#
_entry.id   AF-A0A7S3AHM6-F1
#
_cell.length_a   1.000
_cell.length_b   1.000
_cell.length_c   1.000
_cell.angle_alpha   90.00
_cell.angle_beta   90.00
_cell.angle_gamma   90.00
#
_symmetry.space_group_name_H-M   'P 1'
#
loop_
_entity.id
_entity.type
_entity.pdbx_description
1 polymer ?
#
loop_
_entity_poly.entity_id
_entity_poly.type
_entity_poly.pdbx_seq_one_letter_code
_entity_poly.pdbx_strand_id
1 'polypeptide(L)'
;DEAAELDCVAMTAAGEAMQEVSVACDGLCASNELRSAAENPLYCVGCLLSPPPPKGHHEIFAKAVSAECPAPRVSAAEFSELVHMWDTLKLDKVLQGKRTPGYLPEFTIALAETRCSPSSAAKLRANLRRLNIPGPAVNGKAVVGIPRLPNHLRGAVISQLHVLLRLRGEPTPMDNPTALTTFLEDSCGGVLEKLAAEWYVEGTDELRDEYAPPRAKRGKK
;
A
#
# COMPACT_ATOMS: atom_id res chain seq x y z
N ASP A 1 -24.33 -7.57 -6.81
CA ASP A 1 -23.59 -6.48 -7.46
C ASP A 1 -22.77 -7.12 -8.56
N GLU A 2 -23.16 -6.93 -9.81
CA GLU A 2 -22.58 -7.58 -10.99
C GLU A 2 -21.07 -7.27 -11.14
N ALA A 3 -20.64 -6.07 -10.76
CA ALA A 3 -19.23 -5.70 -10.79
C ALA A 3 -18.39 -6.53 -9.80
N ALA A 4 -18.91 -6.73 -8.58
CA ALA A 4 -18.24 -7.53 -7.57
C ALA A 4 -18.14 -9.02 -7.95
N GLU A 5 -19.15 -9.54 -8.66
CA GLU A 5 -19.12 -10.91 -9.18
C GLU A 5 -18.06 -11.08 -10.28
N LEU A 6 -18.01 -10.15 -11.23
CA LEU A 6 -16.97 -10.14 -12.28
C LEU A 6 -15.56 -10.04 -11.70
N ASP A 7 -15.35 -9.19 -10.69
CA ASP A 7 -14.06 -9.06 -10.02
C ASP A 7 -13.67 -10.34 -9.26
N CYS A 8 -14.64 -11.02 -8.65
CA CYS A 8 -14.42 -12.31 -7.99
C CYS A 8 -14.03 -13.41 -8.98
N VAL A 9 -14.69 -13.46 -10.15
CA VAL A 9 -14.33 -14.37 -11.25
C VAL A 9 -12.93 -14.07 -11.77
N ALA A 10 -12.60 -12.79 -11.98
CA ALA A 10 -11.27 -12.38 -12.43
C ALA A 10 -10.17 -12.75 -11.44
N MET A 11 -10.42 -12.56 -10.13
CA MET A 11 -9.51 -12.98 -9.07
C MET A 11 -9.31 -14.50 -9.06
N THR A 12 -10.39 -15.27 -9.18
CA THR A 12 -10.33 -16.74 -9.22
C THR A 12 -9.51 -17.21 -10.42
N ALA A 13 -9.77 -16.65 -11.60
CA ALA A 13 -9.04 -16.94 -12.81
C ALA A 13 -7.54 -16.60 -12.71
N ALA A 14 -7.18 -15.50 -12.05
CA ALA A 14 -5.79 -15.16 -11.80
C ALA A 14 -5.11 -16.19 -10.87
N GLY A 15 -5.82 -16.72 -9.88
CA GLY A 15 -5.35 -17.79 -9.01
C GLY A 15 -5.12 -19.11 -9.74
N GLU A 16 -6.06 -19.51 -10.60
CA GLU A 16 -5.94 -20.71 -11.45
C GLU A 16 -4.75 -20.57 -12.42
N ALA A 17 -4.64 -19.44 -13.12
CA ALA A 17 -3.52 -19.18 -14.01
C ALA A 17 -2.18 -19.18 -13.26
N MET A 18 -2.14 -18.68 -12.01
CA MET A 18 -0.94 -18.72 -11.18
C MET A 18 -0.52 -20.16 -10.86
N GLN A 19 -1.49 -21.04 -10.58
CA GLN A 19 -1.21 -22.46 -10.36
C GLN A 19 -0.65 -23.14 -11.62
N GLU A 20 -1.24 -22.87 -12.79
CA GLU A 20 -0.76 -23.38 -14.08
C GLU A 20 0.67 -22.90 -14.38
N VAL A 21 0.94 -21.60 -14.20
CA VAL A 21 2.27 -21.01 -14.36
C VAL A 21 3.28 -21.68 -13.42
N SER A 22 2.89 -21.96 -12.17
CA SER A 22 3.78 -22.60 -11.21
C SER A 22 4.17 -24.03 -11.65
N VAL A 23 3.19 -24.81 -12.09
CA VAL A 23 3.41 -26.17 -12.64
C VAL A 23 4.29 -26.12 -13.89
N ALA A 24 4.07 -25.15 -14.78
CA ALA A 24 4.89 -24.98 -15.98
C ALA A 24 6.34 -24.59 -15.62
N CYS A 25 6.53 -23.70 -14.64
CA CYS A 25 7.86 -23.32 -14.16
C CYS A 25 8.61 -24.51 -13.54
N ASP A 26 7.91 -25.37 -12.79
CA ASP A 26 8.48 -26.61 -12.25
C ASP A 26 8.92 -27.56 -13.36
N GLY A 27 8.04 -27.81 -14.35
CA GLY A 27 8.33 -28.69 -15.47
C GLY A 27 9.49 -28.20 -16.35
N LEU A 28 9.65 -26.89 -16.51
CA LEU A 28 10.74 -26.26 -17.26
C LEU A 28 12.01 -26.05 -16.45
N CYS A 29 12.02 -26.40 -15.15
CA CYS A 29 13.12 -26.07 -14.24
C CYS A 29 13.49 -24.58 -14.27
N ALA A 30 12.47 -23.71 -14.34
CA ALA A 30 12.65 -22.27 -14.44
C ALA A 30 13.44 -21.70 -13.25
N SER A 31 14.24 -20.67 -13.50
CA SER A 31 14.92 -19.94 -12.42
C SER A 31 13.91 -19.25 -11.50
N ASN A 32 14.31 -18.99 -10.26
CA ASN A 32 13.46 -18.25 -9.30
C ASN A 32 13.07 -16.86 -9.81
N GLU A 33 13.94 -16.22 -10.60
CA GLU A 33 13.65 -14.93 -11.21
C GLU A 33 12.57 -15.04 -12.28
N LEU A 34 12.64 -16.05 -13.16
CA LEU A 34 11.61 -16.29 -14.17
C LEU A 34 10.27 -16.64 -13.53
N ARG A 35 10.29 -17.50 -12.50
CA ARG A 35 9.10 -17.83 -11.72
C ARG A 35 8.46 -16.57 -11.11
N SER A 36 9.27 -15.75 -10.43
CA SER A 36 8.80 -14.48 -9.86
C SER A 36 8.26 -13.55 -10.94
N ALA A 37 8.91 -13.49 -12.11
CA ALA A 37 8.46 -12.66 -13.23
C ALA A 37 7.09 -13.07 -13.78
N ALA A 38 6.79 -14.37 -13.79
CA ALA A 38 5.54 -14.92 -14.29
C ALA A 38 4.41 -14.92 -13.25
N GLU A 39 4.71 -15.26 -11.99
CA GLU A 39 3.70 -15.40 -10.93
C GLU A 39 3.30 -14.04 -10.32
N ASN A 40 4.25 -13.09 -10.15
CA ASN A 40 3.98 -11.83 -9.44
C ASN A 40 2.85 -10.99 -10.06
N PRO A 41 2.75 -10.81 -11.40
CA PRO A 41 1.63 -10.09 -11.98
C PRO A 41 0.27 -10.71 -11.61
N LEU A 42 0.14 -12.04 -11.66
CA LEU A 42 -1.09 -12.76 -11.33
C LEU A 42 -1.44 -12.63 -9.84
N TYR A 43 -0.46 -12.78 -8.96
CA TYR A 43 -0.61 -12.51 -7.53
C TYR A 43 -1.11 -11.08 -7.28
N CYS A 44 -0.50 -10.10 -7.93
CA CYS A 44 -0.88 -8.70 -7.78
C CYS A 44 -2.30 -8.42 -8.27
N VAL A 45 -2.74 -9.02 -9.39
CA VAL A 45 -4.13 -8.91 -9.86
C VAL A 45 -5.10 -9.37 -8.77
N GLY A 46 -4.86 -10.55 -8.19
CA GLY A 46 -5.71 -11.09 -7.12
C GLY A 46 -5.76 -10.16 -5.90
N CYS A 47 -4.62 -9.61 -5.47
CA CYS A 47 -4.58 -8.64 -4.38
C CYS A 47 -5.32 -7.34 -4.73
N LEU A 48 -5.15 -6.80 -5.92
CA LEU A 48 -5.73 -5.51 -6.30
C LEU A 48 -7.26 -5.54 -6.44
N LEU A 49 -7.82 -6.69 -6.84
CA LEU A 49 -9.27 -6.88 -6.95
C LEU A 49 -9.94 -7.23 -5.62
N SER A 50 -9.15 -7.51 -4.58
CA SER A 50 -9.63 -7.79 -3.22
C SER A 50 -8.87 -6.95 -2.18
N PRO A 51 -9.04 -5.61 -2.19
CA PRO A 51 -8.38 -4.76 -1.21
C PRO A 51 -8.90 -5.07 0.21
N PRO A 52 -8.02 -5.04 1.23
CA PRO A 52 -8.44 -5.23 2.60
C PRO A 52 -9.32 -4.07 3.07
N PRO A 53 -10.21 -4.29 4.06
CA PRO A 53 -11.02 -3.23 4.63
C PRO A 53 -10.12 -2.14 5.26
N PRO A 54 -10.55 -0.87 5.21
CA PRO A 54 -9.79 0.22 5.82
C PRO A 54 -9.69 0.02 7.34
N LYS A 55 -8.52 0.38 7.90
CA LYS A 55 -8.27 0.50 9.33
C LYS A 55 -8.43 1.94 9.77
N GLY A 56 -8.58 2.22 11.08
CA GLY A 56 -8.81 3.59 11.54
C GLY A 56 -7.66 4.55 11.22
N HIS A 57 -6.40 4.08 11.21
CA HIS A 57 -5.27 4.90 10.72
C HIS A 57 -5.46 5.40 9.27
N HIS A 58 -6.17 4.66 8.40
CA HIS A 58 -6.39 5.09 7.02
C HIS A 58 -7.34 6.29 6.97
N GLU A 59 -8.30 6.37 7.90
CA GLU A 59 -9.17 7.53 8.02
C GLU A 59 -8.40 8.77 8.50
N ILE A 60 -7.46 8.59 9.43
CA ILE A 60 -6.60 9.67 9.92
C ILE A 60 -5.78 10.25 8.77
N PHE A 61 -5.11 9.40 8.00
CA PHE A 61 -4.34 9.85 6.84
C PHE A 61 -5.21 10.39 5.70
N ALA A 62 -6.38 9.81 5.45
CA ALA A 62 -7.31 10.32 4.44
C ALA A 62 -7.77 11.76 4.76
N LYS A 63 -8.08 12.04 6.04
CA LYS A 63 -8.38 13.41 6.51
C LYS A 63 -7.18 14.34 6.35
N ALA A 64 -5.97 13.84 6.61
CA ALA A 64 -4.74 14.60 6.44
C ALA A 64 -4.45 15.00 4.98
N VAL A 65 -4.98 14.29 3.98
CA VAL A 65 -4.83 14.68 2.57
C VAL A 65 -5.39 16.09 2.33
N SER A 66 -6.56 16.40 2.90
CA SER A 66 -7.23 17.69 2.69
C SER A 66 -6.99 18.71 3.81
N ALA A 67 -6.13 18.42 4.79
CA ALA A 67 -5.81 19.37 5.85
C ALA A 67 -5.04 20.57 5.27
N GLU A 68 -5.60 21.78 5.40
CA GLU A 68 -4.95 23.05 5.02
C GLU A 68 -4.55 23.19 3.53
N CYS A 69 -4.96 22.26 2.66
CA CYS A 69 -4.67 22.26 1.23
C CYS A 69 -5.96 21.99 0.44
N PRO A 70 -6.19 22.64 -0.72
CA PRO A 70 -7.32 22.34 -1.61
C PRO A 70 -7.15 20.99 -2.35
N ALA A 71 -6.62 19.98 -1.67
CA ALA A 71 -6.49 18.63 -2.18
C ALA A 71 -7.87 17.95 -2.26
N PRO A 72 -8.08 17.06 -3.25
CA PRO A 72 -9.31 16.30 -3.35
C PRO A 72 -9.60 15.55 -2.05
N ARG A 73 -10.86 15.54 -1.62
CA ARG A 73 -11.28 14.73 -0.47
C ARG A 73 -11.15 13.26 -0.83
N VAL A 74 -10.43 12.52 0.00
CA VAL A 74 -10.22 11.09 -0.14
C VAL A 74 -10.90 10.39 1.03
N SER A 75 -11.65 9.33 0.76
CA SER A 75 -12.26 8.52 1.82
C SER A 75 -11.23 7.56 2.46
N ALA A 76 -11.52 7.05 3.66
CA ALA A 76 -10.65 6.04 4.29
C ALA A 76 -10.48 4.78 3.42
N ALA A 77 -11.56 4.34 2.76
CA ALA A 77 -11.52 3.19 1.85
C ALA A 77 -10.64 3.46 0.63
N GLU A 78 -10.79 4.62 -0.01
CA GLU A 78 -9.98 5.02 -1.15
C GLU A 78 -8.49 5.18 -0.78
N PHE A 79 -8.20 5.77 0.39
CA PHE A 79 -6.83 5.86 0.88
C PHE A 79 -6.22 4.48 1.14
N SER A 80 -6.98 3.58 1.78
CA SER A 80 -6.58 2.19 2.03
C SER A 80 -6.25 1.45 0.73
N GLU A 81 -7.06 1.62 -0.32
CA GLU A 81 -6.82 1.01 -1.62
C GLU A 81 -5.57 1.56 -2.32
N LEU A 82 -5.31 2.85 -2.20
CA LEU A 82 -4.09 3.48 -2.74
C LEU A 82 -2.84 2.95 -2.04
N VAL A 83 -2.86 2.82 -0.70
CA VAL A 83 -1.76 2.24 0.08
C VAL A 83 -1.58 0.76 -0.28
N HIS A 84 -2.67 0.01 -0.38
CA HIS A 84 -2.63 -1.39 -0.79
C HIS A 84 -2.05 -1.56 -2.20
N MET A 85 -2.43 -0.71 -3.15
CA MET A 85 -1.85 -0.71 -4.50
C MET A 85 -0.36 -0.38 -4.47
N TRP A 86 0.05 0.61 -3.67
CA TRP A 86 1.45 0.99 -3.48
C TRP A 86 2.30 -0.20 -3.01
N ASP A 87 1.82 -0.92 -2.00
CA ASP A 87 2.51 -2.06 -1.40
C ASP A 87 2.49 -3.32 -2.28
N THR A 88 1.37 -3.55 -2.98
CA THR A 88 1.17 -4.70 -3.88
C THR A 88 2.09 -4.59 -5.09
N LEU A 89 2.13 -3.42 -5.72
CA LEU A 89 2.92 -3.16 -6.93
C LEU A 89 4.38 -2.76 -6.64
N LYS A 90 4.77 -2.66 -5.36
CA LYS A 90 6.12 -2.24 -4.92
C LYS A 90 6.55 -0.93 -5.58
N LEU A 91 5.64 0.04 -5.61
CA LEU A 91 5.85 1.30 -6.35
C LEU A 91 7.05 2.08 -5.81
N ASP A 92 7.35 1.99 -4.52
CA ASP A 92 8.56 2.57 -3.93
C ASP A 92 9.84 2.12 -4.67
N LYS A 93 9.99 0.82 -4.91
CA LYS A 93 11.15 0.23 -5.59
C LYS A 93 11.13 0.54 -7.08
N VAL A 94 9.96 0.43 -7.71
CA VAL A 94 9.79 0.66 -9.16
C VAL A 94 10.15 2.11 -9.50
N LEU A 95 9.65 3.07 -8.74
CA LEU A 95 9.90 4.50 -8.96
C LEU A 95 11.35 4.89 -8.62
N GLN A 96 12.02 4.15 -7.74
CA GLN A 96 13.47 4.30 -7.47
C GLN A 96 14.36 3.61 -8.52
N GLY A 97 13.80 3.00 -9.56
CA GLY A 97 14.56 2.24 -10.57
C GLY A 97 15.09 0.88 -10.08
N LYS A 98 14.75 0.46 -8.85
CA LYS A 98 15.16 -0.82 -8.24
C LYS A 98 14.16 -1.92 -8.58
N ARG A 99 13.87 -2.10 -9.88
CA ARG A 99 12.85 -3.04 -10.34
C ARG A 99 13.23 -4.47 -9.97
N THR A 100 12.29 -5.16 -9.31
CA THR A 100 12.40 -6.60 -9.04
C THR A 100 11.61 -7.34 -10.12
N PRO A 101 12.07 -8.51 -10.61
CA PRO A 101 11.36 -9.27 -11.63
C PRO A 101 9.87 -9.46 -11.31
N GLY A 102 9.01 -9.23 -12.30
CA GLY A 102 7.55 -9.41 -12.19
C GLY A 102 6.76 -8.24 -11.61
N TYR A 103 7.42 -7.23 -11.03
CA TYR A 103 6.74 -6.01 -10.59
C TYR A 103 6.66 -5.01 -11.73
N LEU A 104 5.65 -5.19 -12.58
CA LEU A 104 5.36 -4.37 -13.75
C LEU A 104 3.97 -3.74 -13.58
N PRO A 105 3.85 -2.54 -12.99
CA PRO A 105 2.56 -1.94 -12.65
C PRO A 105 1.60 -1.86 -13.84
N GLU A 106 2.04 -1.28 -14.95
CA GLU A 106 1.20 -1.12 -16.16
C GLU A 106 0.76 -2.46 -16.74
N PHE A 107 1.65 -3.46 -16.77
CA PHE A 107 1.32 -4.80 -17.25
C PHE A 107 0.32 -5.50 -16.32
N THR A 108 0.50 -5.36 -15.01
CA THR A 108 -0.40 -5.95 -14.00
C THR A 108 -1.81 -5.37 -14.12
N ILE A 109 -1.91 -4.05 -14.30
CA ILE A 109 -3.21 -3.39 -14.50
C ILE A 109 -3.84 -3.83 -15.83
N ALA A 110 -3.08 -3.86 -16.93
CA ALA A 110 -3.57 -4.36 -18.21
C ALA A 110 -4.03 -5.82 -18.14
N LEU A 111 -3.36 -6.66 -17.33
CA LEU A 111 -3.76 -8.04 -17.10
C LEU A 111 -5.09 -8.13 -16.35
N ALA A 112 -5.26 -7.34 -15.27
CA ALA A 112 -6.53 -7.27 -14.53
C ALA A 112 -7.71 -6.87 -15.45
N GLU A 113 -7.50 -5.86 -16.29
CA GLU A 113 -8.51 -5.32 -17.22
C GLU A 113 -9.07 -6.33 -18.21
N THR A 114 -8.31 -7.40 -18.51
CA THR A 114 -8.79 -8.42 -19.44
C THR A 114 -9.96 -9.23 -18.91
N ARG A 115 -10.20 -9.20 -17.58
CA ARG A 115 -11.22 -10.04 -16.92
C ARG A 115 -12.04 -9.34 -15.85
N CYS A 116 -11.55 -8.27 -15.21
CA CYS A 116 -12.31 -7.56 -14.17
C CYS A 116 -13.44 -6.70 -14.74
N SER A 117 -14.29 -6.18 -13.86
CA SER A 117 -15.35 -5.24 -14.26
C SER A 117 -14.77 -3.94 -14.85
N PRO A 118 -15.48 -3.27 -15.79
CA PRO A 118 -15.02 -2.00 -16.36
C PRO A 118 -14.83 -0.88 -15.34
N SER A 119 -15.65 -0.85 -14.28
CA SER A 119 -15.54 0.10 -13.18
C SER A 119 -14.25 -0.12 -12.37
N SER A 120 -13.94 -1.37 -12.03
CA SER A 120 -12.70 -1.71 -11.32
C SER A 120 -11.46 -1.46 -12.18
N ALA A 121 -11.50 -1.81 -13.46
CA ALA A 121 -10.47 -1.44 -14.44
C ALA A 121 -10.19 0.08 -14.45
N ALA A 122 -11.24 0.89 -14.61
CA ALA A 122 -11.12 2.35 -14.63
C ALA A 122 -10.57 2.91 -13.31
N LYS A 123 -11.02 2.36 -12.18
CA LYS A 123 -10.56 2.73 -10.84
C LYS A 123 -9.09 2.39 -10.62
N LEU A 124 -8.66 1.19 -11.00
CA LEU A 124 -7.26 0.77 -10.92
C LEU A 124 -6.35 1.68 -11.73
N ARG A 125 -6.72 2.01 -12.98
CA ARG A 125 -5.98 2.99 -13.80
C ARG A 125 -5.93 4.38 -13.19
N ALA A 126 -7.05 4.86 -12.63
CA ALA A 126 -7.11 6.16 -11.99
C ALA A 126 -6.18 6.21 -10.76
N ASN A 127 -6.18 5.16 -9.94
CA ASN A 127 -5.32 5.04 -8.78
C ASN A 127 -3.84 4.95 -9.17
N LEU A 128 -3.47 4.12 -10.15
CA LEU A 128 -2.09 4.03 -10.62
C LEU A 128 -1.58 5.38 -11.14
N ARG A 129 -2.40 6.11 -11.91
CA ARG A 129 -2.04 7.45 -12.39
C ARG A 129 -1.76 8.42 -11.25
N ARG A 130 -2.56 8.40 -10.18
CA ARG A 130 -2.35 9.25 -8.99
C ARG A 130 -1.06 8.90 -8.25
N LEU A 131 -0.75 7.61 -8.13
CA LEU A 131 0.46 7.14 -7.45
C LEU A 131 1.74 7.34 -8.26
N ASN A 132 1.62 7.41 -9.59
CA ASN A 132 2.73 7.71 -10.51
C ASN A 132 3.11 9.20 -10.54
N ILE A 133 2.31 10.09 -9.95
CA ILE A 133 2.70 11.49 -9.79
C ILE A 133 3.99 11.54 -8.95
N PRO A 134 5.03 12.28 -9.41
CA PRO A 134 6.25 12.44 -8.63
C PRO A 134 5.94 12.99 -7.23
N GLY A 135 6.61 12.44 -6.23
CA GLY A 135 6.52 12.90 -4.86
C GLY A 135 7.82 12.61 -4.13
N PRO A 136 8.09 13.33 -3.02
CA PRO A 136 9.31 13.20 -2.26
C PRO A 136 9.52 11.76 -1.79
N ALA A 137 10.79 11.37 -1.71
CA ALA A 137 11.16 10.10 -1.11
C ALA A 137 11.01 10.19 0.42
N VAL A 138 10.40 9.16 1.02
CA VAL A 138 10.33 9.00 2.46
C VAL A 138 11.40 7.99 2.86
N ASN A 139 12.36 8.42 3.67
CA ASN A 139 13.42 7.54 4.16
C ASN A 139 12.99 6.91 5.49
N GLY A 140 13.28 5.62 5.68
CA GLY A 140 13.11 4.97 6.99
C GLY A 140 13.82 5.70 8.14
N LYS A 141 14.93 6.40 7.87
CA LYS A 141 15.62 7.25 8.85
C LYS A 141 14.75 8.40 9.39
N ALA A 142 13.89 8.99 8.56
CA ALA A 142 12.99 10.06 8.98
C ALA A 142 11.91 9.53 9.95
N VAL A 143 11.47 8.30 9.74
CA VAL A 143 10.40 7.66 10.51
C VAL A 143 10.89 7.10 11.86
N VAL A 144 12.18 6.77 11.98
CA VAL A 144 12.78 6.24 13.22
C VAL A 144 12.67 7.24 14.39
N GLY A 145 12.71 8.54 14.11
CA GLY A 145 12.63 9.58 15.15
C GLY A 145 11.20 9.99 15.55
N ILE A 146 10.16 9.37 14.99
CA ILE A 146 8.77 9.70 15.33
C ILE A 146 8.43 9.15 16.73
N PRO A 147 8.02 10.00 17.69
CA PRO A 147 7.63 9.56 19.02
C PRO A 147 6.47 8.55 18.98
N ARG A 148 6.53 7.53 19.85
CA ARG A 148 5.48 6.51 20.04
C ARG A 148 5.09 5.71 18.78
N LEU A 149 5.87 5.76 17.70
CA LEU A 149 5.64 4.91 16.53
C LEU A 149 6.12 3.47 16.78
N PRO A 150 5.24 2.46 16.72
CA PRO A 150 5.65 1.07 16.92
C PRO A 150 6.58 0.58 15.81
N ASN A 151 7.64 -0.15 16.21
CA ASN A 151 8.68 -0.61 15.30
C ASN A 151 8.15 -1.43 14.12
N HIS A 152 7.20 -2.33 14.35
CA HIS A 152 6.61 -3.18 13.32
C HIS A 152 5.63 -2.46 12.40
N LEU A 153 5.13 -1.27 12.78
CA LEU A 153 4.26 -0.44 11.94
C LEU A 153 5.04 0.55 11.06
N ARG A 154 6.35 0.73 11.28
CA ARG A 154 7.18 1.69 10.53
C ARG A 154 7.06 1.51 9.01
N GLY A 155 7.09 0.27 8.52
CA GLY A 155 6.93 -0.03 7.09
C GLY A 155 5.59 0.45 6.54
N ALA A 156 4.49 0.15 7.26
CA ALA A 156 3.15 0.59 6.88
C ALA A 156 3.01 2.11 6.91
N VAL A 157 3.62 2.79 7.88
CA VAL A 157 3.61 4.26 7.94
C VAL A 157 4.40 4.87 6.79
N ILE A 158 5.53 4.29 6.39
CA ILE A 158 6.29 4.75 5.21
C ILE A 158 5.43 4.69 3.94
N SER A 159 4.71 3.58 3.71
CA SER A 159 3.79 3.45 2.58
C SER A 159 2.66 4.48 2.63
N GLN A 160 2.06 4.70 3.79
CA GLN A 160 1.02 5.72 3.99
C GLN A 160 1.54 7.14 3.73
N LEU A 161 2.77 7.47 4.16
CA LEU A 161 3.40 8.75 3.89
C LEU A 161 3.69 8.96 2.40
N HIS A 162 4.16 7.92 1.69
CA HIS A 162 4.37 8.01 0.24
C HIS A 162 3.10 8.34 -0.53
N VAL A 163 1.96 7.76 -0.11
CA VAL A 163 0.64 8.05 -0.67
C VAL A 163 0.18 9.46 -0.28
N LEU A 164 0.24 9.81 1.01
CA LEU A 164 -0.15 11.13 1.51
C LEU A 164 0.55 12.27 0.76
N LEU A 165 1.88 12.20 0.65
CA LEU A 165 2.68 13.26 0.03
C LEU A 165 2.35 13.45 -1.45
N ARG A 166 2.06 12.35 -2.17
CA ARG A 166 1.63 12.42 -3.59
C ARG A 166 0.25 13.01 -3.74
N LEU A 167 -0.69 12.61 -2.89
CA LEU A 167 -2.06 13.14 -2.93
C LEU A 167 -2.12 14.63 -2.58
N ARG A 168 -1.22 15.09 -1.70
CA ARG A 168 -1.07 16.50 -1.34
C ARG A 168 -0.26 17.30 -2.35
N GLY A 169 0.44 16.63 -3.27
CA GLY A 169 1.40 17.28 -4.17
C GLY A 169 2.57 17.94 -3.44
N GLU A 170 2.96 17.40 -2.28
CA GLU A 170 4.01 17.98 -1.43
C GLU A 170 5.35 17.92 -2.19
N PRO A 171 6.02 19.05 -2.43
CA PRO A 171 7.31 19.06 -3.14
C PRO A 171 8.49 18.75 -2.22
N THR A 172 8.35 18.95 -0.90
CA THR A 172 9.49 18.97 0.02
C THR A 172 9.92 17.57 0.44
N PRO A 173 11.21 17.21 0.30
CA PRO A 173 11.74 15.95 0.82
C PRO A 173 11.60 15.85 2.35
N MET A 174 11.09 14.71 2.82
CA MET A 174 10.98 14.40 4.26
C MET A 174 12.16 13.51 4.67
N ASP A 175 13.35 14.10 4.67
CA ASP A 175 14.62 13.38 4.81
C ASP A 175 15.09 13.21 6.25
N ASN A 176 14.56 14.00 7.18
CA ASN A 176 14.91 13.97 8.59
C ASN A 176 13.67 13.92 9.50
N PRO A 177 13.80 13.38 10.73
CA PRO A 177 12.67 13.23 11.64
C PRO A 177 11.99 14.52 12.05
N THR A 178 12.75 15.61 12.21
CA THR A 178 12.21 16.90 12.63
C THR A 178 11.28 17.47 11.56
N ALA A 179 11.74 17.53 10.31
CA ALA A 179 10.92 18.01 9.19
C ALA A 179 9.65 17.19 9.01
N LEU A 180 9.75 15.85 9.10
CA LEU A 180 8.59 14.98 9.01
C LEU A 180 7.60 15.17 10.17
N THR A 181 8.11 15.34 11.40
CA THR A 181 7.27 15.56 12.58
C THR A 181 6.53 16.90 12.48
N THR A 182 7.25 17.98 12.16
CA THR A 182 6.67 19.31 11.95
C THR A 182 5.60 19.29 10.86
N PHE A 183 5.85 18.62 9.73
CA PHE A 183 4.86 18.48 8.66
C PHE A 183 3.59 17.74 9.10
N LEU A 184 3.74 16.66 9.87
CA LEU A 184 2.61 15.85 10.32
C LEU A 184 1.79 16.51 11.43
N GLU A 185 2.42 17.34 12.25
CA GLU A 185 1.74 18.13 13.28
C GLU A 185 1.08 19.36 12.68
N ASP A 186 1.86 20.22 12.01
CA ASP A 186 1.42 21.54 11.60
C ASP A 186 0.55 21.44 10.34
N SER A 187 1.07 20.87 9.26
CA SER A 187 0.41 20.89 7.95
C SER A 187 -0.60 19.76 7.74
N CYS A 188 -0.59 18.73 8.60
CA CYS A 188 -1.51 17.60 8.53
C CYS A 188 -2.54 17.58 9.68
N GLY A 189 -2.57 18.64 10.51
CA GLY A 189 -3.55 18.79 11.58
C GLY A 189 -3.40 17.75 12.69
N GLY A 190 -2.18 17.58 13.21
CA GLY A 190 -1.92 16.72 14.38
C GLY A 190 -2.06 15.23 14.10
N VAL A 191 -1.50 14.73 12.98
CA VAL A 191 -1.62 13.31 12.60
C VAL A 191 -0.97 12.40 13.63
N LEU A 192 0.17 12.76 14.23
CA LEU A 192 0.87 11.84 15.12
C LEU A 192 0.11 11.64 16.43
N GLU A 193 -0.48 12.70 17.00
CA GLU A 193 -1.35 12.59 18.17
C GLU A 193 -2.52 11.65 17.89
N LYS A 194 -3.19 11.83 16.74
CA LYS A 194 -4.33 10.99 16.33
C LYS A 194 -3.91 9.53 16.12
N LEU A 195 -2.76 9.28 15.51
CA LEU A 195 -2.23 7.92 15.33
C LEU A 195 -1.87 7.28 16.66
N ALA A 196 -1.30 8.04 17.60
CA ALA A 196 -1.03 7.53 18.94
C ALA A 196 -2.32 7.18 19.69
N ALA A 197 -3.36 8.03 19.60
CA ALA A 197 -4.67 7.72 20.17
C ALA A 197 -5.31 6.47 19.53
N GLU A 198 -5.08 6.26 18.24
CA GLU A 198 -5.60 5.10 17.51
C GLU A 198 -4.86 3.80 17.83
N TRP A 199 -3.53 3.84 17.96
CA TRP A 199 -2.75 2.61 18.14
C TRP A 199 -2.74 2.10 19.57
N TYR A 200 -2.82 2.99 20.55
CA TYR A 200 -2.66 2.66 21.96
C TYR A 200 -4.00 2.61 22.69
N VAL A 201 -4.05 1.82 23.76
CA VAL A 201 -5.15 1.84 24.72
C VAL A 201 -5.05 3.10 25.58
N GLU A 202 -6.16 3.79 25.75
CA GLU A 202 -6.22 5.08 26.45
C GLU A 202 -5.58 5.01 27.84
N GLY A 203 -4.69 5.97 28.14
CA GLY A 203 -3.99 6.03 29.42
C GLY A 203 -2.88 4.99 29.61
N THR A 204 -2.53 4.22 28.58
CA THR A 204 -1.48 3.19 28.65
C THR A 204 -0.49 3.29 27.49
N ASP A 205 0.63 2.56 27.60
CA ASP A 205 1.57 2.31 26.50
C ASP A 205 1.34 0.93 25.85
N GLU A 206 0.20 0.30 26.10
CA GLU A 206 -0.19 -0.95 25.47
C GLU A 206 -0.85 -0.67 24.11
N LEU A 207 -0.46 -1.43 23.09
CA LEU A 207 -1.08 -1.37 21.76
C LEU A 207 -2.40 -2.11 21.76
N ARG A 208 -3.39 -1.57 21.04
CA ARG A 208 -4.63 -2.30 20.75
C ARG A 208 -4.31 -3.57 19.96
N ASP A 209 -5.11 -4.61 20.17
CA ASP A 209 -4.89 -5.94 19.58
C ASP A 209 -4.72 -5.93 18.06
N GLU A 210 -5.45 -5.04 17.36
CA GLU A 210 -5.39 -4.88 15.90
C GLU A 210 -4.05 -4.32 15.37
N TYR A 211 -3.29 -3.69 16.27
CA TYR A 211 -1.98 -3.10 16.05
C TYR A 211 -0.86 -3.84 16.78
N ALA A 212 -1.17 -4.90 17.52
CA ALA A 212 -0.17 -5.71 18.20
C ALA A 212 0.77 -6.38 17.17
N PRO A 213 2.04 -6.62 17.51
CA PRO A 213 2.94 -7.33 16.62
C PRO A 213 2.41 -8.74 16.34
N PRO A 214 2.64 -9.29 15.14
CA PRO A 214 2.23 -10.65 14.84
C PRO A 214 2.85 -11.61 15.85
N ARG A 215 2.01 -12.42 16.51
CA ARG A 215 2.48 -13.40 17.51
C ARG A 215 3.53 -14.28 16.84
N ALA A 216 4.77 -14.22 17.35
CA ALA A 216 5.85 -15.05 16.82
C ALA A 216 5.39 -16.51 16.84
N LYS A 217 5.38 -17.16 15.67
CA LYS A 217 5.23 -18.62 15.60
C LYS A 217 6.43 -19.18 16.37
N ARG A 218 6.23 -19.54 17.64
CA ARG A 218 7.19 -20.30 18.44
C ARG A 218 7.46 -21.58 17.65
N GLY A 219 8.57 -21.61 16.91
CA GLY A 219 9.04 -22.83 16.28
C GLY A 219 9.20 -23.87 17.38
N LYS A 220 8.47 -24.99 17.25
CA LYS A 220 8.83 -26.22 17.95
C LYS A 220 10.26 -26.54 17.52
N LYS A 221 11.21 -26.34 18.42
CA LYS A 221 12.47 -27.08 18.40
C LYS A 221 12.20 -28.50 18.83
#